data_AF-A0A7J6DWD8-F1
#
_entry.id   AF-A0A7J6DWD8-F1
#
_cell.length_a   1.000
_cell.length_b   1.000
_cell.length_c   1.000
_cell.angle_alpha   90.00
_cell.angle_beta   90.00
_cell.angle_gamma   90.00
#
_symmetry.space_group_name_H-M   'P 1'
#
loop_
_entity.id
_entity.type
_entity.pdbx_description
1 polymer ?
#
loop_
_entity_poly.entity_id
_entity_poly.type
_entity_poly.pdbx_seq_one_letter_code
_entity_poly.pdbx_strand_id
1 'polypeptide(L)'
;MHYDLFLLTIGYAGDLHRILTGKLWDFNNQLVLLHSPTVLSNVTKSDLTKAQFWVQTHQLPFLSKSRRALAKKVGEWVGEFIDVYEDSLHEGWGPFL
;
A
#
# COMPACT_ATOMS: atom_id res chain seq x y z
N MET A 1 5.88 7.66 28.33
CA MET A 1 5.20 6.57 27.60
C MET A 1 4.51 7.20 26.40
N HIS A 2 5.06 7.09 25.19
CA HIS A 2 4.41 7.60 23.97
C HIS A 2 3.39 6.56 23.49
N TYR A 3 2.11 6.92 23.53
CA TYR A 3 0.99 6.06 23.13
C TYR A 3 0.74 6.23 21.62
N ASP A 4 1.40 5.41 20.80
CA ASP A 4 1.27 5.47 19.33
C ASP A 4 0.16 4.54 18.79
N LEU A 5 -0.76 4.10 19.66
CA LEU A 5 -1.88 3.22 19.30
C LEU A 5 -3.19 3.88 19.73
N PHE A 6 -4.14 3.93 18.81
CA PHE A 6 -5.46 4.51 19.02
C PHE A 6 -6.53 3.42 18.83
N LEU A 7 -7.59 3.49 19.63
CA LEU A 7 -8.75 2.62 19.50
C LEU A 7 -9.86 3.35 18.73
N LEU A 8 -10.28 2.76 17.61
CA LEU A 8 -11.44 3.21 16.85
C LEU A 8 -12.61 2.23 17.08
N THR A 9 -13.74 2.73 17.55
CA THR A 9 -14.96 1.92 17.75
C THR A 9 -15.96 2.20 16.64
N ILE A 10 -16.41 1.14 15.96
CA ILE A 10 -17.41 1.23 14.88
C ILE A 10 -18.67 0.51 15.33
N GLY A 11 -19.81 1.22 15.30
CA GLY A 11 -21.08 0.71 15.80
C GLY A 11 -21.78 -0.30 14.89
N TYR A 12 -21.36 -0.43 13.63
CA TYR A 12 -21.98 -1.29 12.65
C TYR A 12 -20.94 -2.17 11.92
N ALA A 13 -21.18 -3.48 11.91
CA ALA A 13 -20.25 -4.45 11.32
C ALA A 13 -20.02 -4.23 9.81
N GLY A 14 -21.04 -3.76 9.08
CA GLY A 14 -20.89 -3.45 7.66
C GLY A 14 -19.95 -2.26 7.41
N ASP A 15 -19.93 -1.27 8.30
CA ASP A 15 -19.02 -0.14 8.19
C ASP A 15 -17.60 -0.55 8.54
N LEU A 16 -17.42 -1.37 9.57
CA LEU A 16 -16.12 -1.95 9.91
C LEU A 16 -15.56 -2.74 8.73
N HIS A 17 -16.38 -3.58 8.09
CA HIS A 17 -15.96 -4.31 6.91
C HIS A 17 -15.49 -3.38 5.80
N ARG A 18 -16.27 -2.35 5.46
CA ARG A 18 -15.91 -1.37 4.42
C ARG A 18 -14.64 -0.57 4.75
N ILE A 19 -14.42 -0.27 6.03
CA ILE A 19 -13.21 0.40 6.51
C ILE A 19 -11.98 -0.50 6.32
N LEU A 20 -12.09 -1.79 6.63
CA LEU A 20 -10.98 -2.74 6.55
C LEU A 20 -10.70 -3.25 5.14
N THR A 21 -11.73 -3.41 4.30
CA THR A 21 -11.59 -3.91 2.90
C THR A 21 -11.49 -2.80 1.87
N GLY A 22 -11.63 -1.55 2.30
CA GLY A 22 -11.51 -0.38 1.45
C GLY A 22 -10.08 -0.12 0.99
N LYS A 23 -9.86 1.09 0.48
CA LYS A 23 -8.51 1.58 0.15
C LYS A 23 -7.72 1.84 1.43
N LEU A 24 -6.42 2.01 1.27
CA LEU A 24 -5.59 2.57 2.33
C LEU A 24 -6.11 3.95 2.75
N TRP A 25 -6.07 4.19 4.05
CA TRP A 25 -6.48 5.44 4.64
C TRP A 25 -5.30 6.37 4.78
N ASP A 26 -5.49 7.63 4.42
CA ASP A 26 -4.52 8.69 4.69
C ASP A 26 -5.18 9.82 5.47
N PHE A 27 -4.38 10.49 6.30
CA PHE A 27 -4.77 11.71 6.98
C PHE A 27 -3.58 12.65 6.98
N ASN A 28 -3.74 13.86 6.42
CA ASN A 28 -2.68 14.87 6.34
C ASN A 28 -1.37 14.32 5.71
N ASN A 29 -1.50 13.61 4.59
CA ASN A 29 -0.40 12.97 3.86
C ASN A 29 0.37 11.92 4.68
N GLN A 30 -0.23 11.38 5.75
CA GLN A 30 0.31 10.27 6.53
C GLN A 30 -0.58 9.06 6.39
N LEU A 31 0.03 7.89 6.20
CA LEU A 31 -0.70 6.63 6.07
C LEU A 31 -1.25 6.20 7.43
N VAL A 32 -2.54 5.90 7.49
CA VAL A 32 -3.22 5.39 8.68
C VAL A 32 -3.38 3.88 8.53
N LEU A 33 -2.69 3.14 9.40
CA LEU A 33 -2.81 1.68 9.46
C LEU A 33 -3.93 1.29 10.41
N LEU A 34 -4.80 0.40 9.94
CA LEU A 34 -5.91 -0.13 10.72
C LEU A 34 -5.76 -1.65 10.85
N HIS A 35 -5.96 -2.14 12.06
CA HIS A 35 -5.92 -3.57 12.37
C HIS A 35 -7.15 -3.90 13.22
N SER A 36 -7.91 -4.90 12.79
CA SER A 36 -8.99 -5.46 13.60
C SER A 36 -8.43 -6.62 14.41
N PRO A 37 -8.30 -6.51 15.75
CA PRO A 37 -7.88 -7.63 16.57
C PRO A 37 -8.85 -8.79 16.41
N THR A 38 -8.29 -10.00 16.38
CA THR A 38 -9.07 -11.22 16.54
C THR A 38 -9.49 -11.35 18.02
N VAL A 39 -10.56 -12.09 18.28
CA VAL A 39 -11.02 -12.34 19.65
C VAL A 39 -9.87 -12.94 20.47
N LEU A 40 -9.55 -12.30 21.61
CA LEU A 40 -8.45 -12.65 22.53
C LEU A 40 -7.01 -12.39 22.02
N SER A 41 -6.81 -11.59 20.97
CA SER A 41 -5.46 -11.17 20.56
C SER A 41 -5.09 -9.77 21.08
N ASN A 42 -3.88 -9.62 21.61
CA ASN A 42 -3.31 -8.30 21.90
C ASN A 42 -2.77 -7.69 20.60
N VAL A 43 -3.14 -6.43 20.33
CA VAL A 43 -2.57 -5.65 19.23
C VAL A 43 -1.27 -5.02 19.71
N THR A 44 -0.22 -5.25 18.95
CA THR A 44 1.12 -4.72 19.16
C THR A 44 1.49 -3.79 18.01
N LYS A 45 2.54 -2.99 18.18
CA LYS A 45 3.01 -2.12 17.09
C LYS A 45 3.41 -2.93 15.84
N SER A 46 3.91 -4.15 16.00
CA SER A 46 4.26 -5.04 14.89
C SER A 46 3.07 -5.37 13.98
N ASP A 47 1.85 -5.41 14.53
CA ASP A 47 0.62 -5.66 13.75
C ASP A 47 0.24 -4.49 12.85
N LEU A 48 0.85 -3.31 13.06
CA LEU A 48 0.62 -2.05 12.35
C LEU A 48 1.95 -1.50 11.80
N THR A 49 2.72 -2.34 11.11
CA THR A 49 4.01 -1.92 10.50
C THR A 49 4.01 -1.86 8.98
N LYS A 50 3.10 -2.56 8.32
CA LYS A 50 3.11 -2.72 6.86
C LYS A 50 1.72 -2.53 6.28
N ALA A 51 1.69 -2.00 5.06
CA ALA A 51 0.50 -1.88 4.23
C ALA A 51 0.89 -2.19 2.78
N GLN A 52 -0.08 -2.70 2.01
CA GLN A 52 0.08 -2.95 0.59
C GLN A 52 -0.43 -1.74 -0.18
N PHE A 53 0.43 -1.13 -1.01
CA PHE A 53 0.07 0.02 -1.84
C PHE A 53 0.73 -0.06 -3.21
N TRP A 54 0.11 0.62 -4.17
CA TRP A 54 0.69 0.84 -5.49
C TRP A 54 1.71 1.98 -5.44
N VAL A 55 2.86 1.77 -6.08
CA VAL A 55 3.88 2.80 -6.29
C VAL A 55 3.91 3.15 -7.76
N GLN A 56 3.65 4.42 -8.08
CA GLN A 56 3.85 4.92 -9.43
C GLN A 56 5.28 5.44 -9.56
N THR A 57 6.00 4.93 -10.56
CA THR A 57 7.36 5.37 -10.86
C THR A 57 7.33 6.34 -12.03
N HIS A 58 8.05 7.46 -11.91
CA HIS A 58 8.11 8.50 -12.93
C HIS A 58 9.53 8.61 -13.48
N GLN A 59 9.65 9.14 -14.70
CA GLN A 59 10.93 9.47 -15.34
C GLN A 59 11.91 8.27 -15.42
N LEU A 60 11.38 7.07 -15.70
CA LEU A 60 12.23 5.89 -15.90
C LEU A 60 13.11 6.07 -17.15
N PRO A 61 14.40 5.69 -17.10
CA PRO A 61 15.29 5.78 -18.27
C PRO A 61 14.75 4.98 -19.45
N PHE A 62 14.79 5.58 -20.66
CA PHE A 62 14.43 4.91 -21.90
C PHE A 62 15.28 3.64 -22.11
N LEU A 63 14.67 2.59 -22.68
CA LEU A 63 15.30 1.28 -23.00
C LEU A 63 15.61 0.35 -21.83
N SER A 64 14.89 0.43 -20.70
CA SER A 64 14.92 -0.63 -19.69
C SER A 64 14.50 -1.97 -20.32
N LYS A 65 15.47 -2.86 -20.59
CA LYS A 65 15.32 -4.09 -21.38
C LYS A 65 14.27 -5.09 -20.85
N SER A 66 13.73 -4.87 -19.65
CA SER A 66 12.53 -5.54 -19.14
C SER A 66 11.82 -4.65 -18.11
N ARG A 67 10.74 -3.98 -18.54
CA ARG A 67 9.94 -3.09 -17.68
C ARG A 67 9.43 -3.82 -16.42
N ARG A 68 9.09 -5.11 -16.54
CA ARG A 68 8.74 -5.98 -15.42
C ARG A 68 9.90 -6.22 -14.44
N ALA A 69 11.12 -6.47 -14.93
CA ALA A 69 12.26 -6.68 -14.03
C ALA A 69 12.67 -5.38 -13.34
N LEU A 70 12.49 -4.23 -14.01
CA LEU A 70 12.66 -2.92 -13.39
C LEU A 70 11.60 -2.67 -12.31
N ALA A 71 10.32 -2.93 -12.60
CA ALA A 71 9.24 -2.83 -11.61
C ALA A 71 9.49 -3.71 -10.39
N LYS A 72 9.91 -4.96 -10.61
CA LYS A 72 10.32 -5.87 -9.52
C LYS A 72 11.47 -5.30 -8.70
N LYS A 73 12.54 -4.83 -9.34
CA LYS A 73 13.69 -4.22 -8.65
C LYS A 73 13.30 -2.99 -7.83
N VAL A 74 12.47 -2.11 -8.38
CA VAL A 74 11.99 -0.93 -7.64
C VAL A 74 11.10 -1.35 -6.48
N GLY A 75 10.19 -2.30 -6.68
CA GLY A 75 9.36 -2.85 -5.62
C GLY A 75 10.20 -3.45 -4.49
N GLU A 76 11.22 -4.25 -4.83
CA GLU A 76 12.17 -4.84 -3.88
C GLU A 76 13.04 -3.79 -3.15
N TRP A 77 13.26 -2.61 -3.75
CA TRP A 77 13.93 -1.49 -3.07
C TRP A 77 13.02 -0.75 -2.09
N VAL A 78 11.73 -0.63 -2.41
CA VAL A 78 10.75 0.02 -1.53
C VAL A 78 10.32 -0.92 -0.40
N GLY A 79 10.19 -2.21 -0.68
CA GLY A 79 9.74 -3.22 0.28
C GLY A 79 9.57 -4.59 -0.36
N GLU A 80 8.49 -5.28 -0.01
CA GLU A 80 8.14 -6.56 -0.63
C GLU A 80 7.39 -6.31 -1.94
N PHE A 81 7.92 -6.79 -3.05
CA PHE A 81 7.23 -6.72 -4.33
C PHE A 81 6.10 -7.76 -4.35
N ILE A 82 4.86 -7.28 -4.50
CA ILE A 82 3.66 -8.13 -4.55
C ILE A 82 3.21 -8.33 -6.00
N ASP A 83 3.00 -7.23 -6.71
CA ASP A 83 2.46 -7.26 -8.08
C ASP A 83 2.86 -6.02 -8.89
N VAL A 84 2.64 -6.08 -10.20
CA VAL A 84 2.82 -4.99 -11.15
C VAL A 84 1.60 -4.87 -12.05
N TYR A 85 1.12 -3.64 -12.25
CA TYR A 85 0.02 -3.41 -13.18
C TYR A 85 0.52 -3.52 -14.63
N GLU A 86 0.33 -4.69 -15.24
CA GLU A 86 0.91 -5.06 -16.55
C GLU A 86 0.56 -4.07 -17.66
N ASP A 87 -0.67 -3.55 -17.70
CA ASP A 87 -1.09 -2.61 -18.75
C ASP A 87 -0.25 -1.32 -18.71
N SER A 88 0.07 -0.82 -17.51
CA SER A 88 0.95 0.35 -17.36
C SER A 88 2.38 0.11 -17.82
N LEU A 89 2.81 -1.15 -17.88
CA LEU A 89 4.12 -1.46 -18.45
C LEU A 89 4.15 -1.16 -19.94
N HIS A 90 3.02 -1.07 -20.64
CA HIS A 90 3.00 -0.79 -22.08
C HIS A 90 2.87 0.71 -22.42
N GLU A 91 2.39 1.53 -21.48
CA GLU A 91 2.05 2.97 -21.62
C GLU A 91 3.25 3.94 -21.80
N GLY A 92 4.39 3.46 -22.28
CA GLY A 92 5.61 4.25 -22.47
C GLY A 92 5.61 5.22 -23.66
N TRP A 93 4.50 5.36 -24.39
CA TRP A 93 4.36 6.28 -25.51
C TRP A 93 3.24 7.27 -25.19
N GLY A 94 3.60 8.39 -24.55
CA GLY A 94 2.68 9.52 -24.47
C GLY A 94 2.37 10.07 -25.87
N PRO A 95 1.35 10.93 -26.04
CA PRO A 95 0.84 11.40 -27.34
C PRO A 95 1.80 12.29 -28.15
N PHE A 96 3.06 12.39 -27.73
CA PHE A 96 4.10 13.21 -28.36
C PHE A 96 5.15 12.38 -29.11
N LEU A 97 4.84 11.11 -29.39
CA LEU A 97 5.56 10.23 -30.32
C LEU A 97 4.60 9.70 -31.39
#